data_AF-A0A928Z3B5-F1
#
_entry.id   AF-A0A928Z3B5-F1
#
_cell.length_a   1.000
_cell.length_b   1.000
_cell.length_c   1.000
_cell.angle_alpha   90.00
_cell.angle_beta   90.00
_cell.angle_gamma   90.00
#
_symmetry.space_group_name_H-M   'P 1'
#
loop_
_entity.id
_entity.type
_entity.pdbx_description
1 polymer ?
#
loop_
_entity_poly.entity_id
_entity_poly.type
_entity_poly.pdbx_seq_one_letter_code
_entity_poly.pdbx_strand_id
1 'polypeptide(L)'
;MSLVIVETLSDAPLTPDEPTETDFRILSCVTERQGEWRYSLLSNDRRRMICTFDAPDAESIRDSYRKAGGFFSQVWTAEAMKLAIKQSPRNQETLKVFEVTYPNELSAADREATTQKLMSNLTHQGVEWVQSYVSKDRSKLICELNAPDNGVVESAHEELGLSCDRMWPAMLIAP
;
A
#
# COMPACT_ATOMS: atom_id res chain seq x y z
N MET A 1 13.80 12.47 5.14
CA MET A 1 13.17 11.47 4.25
C MET A 1 11.83 11.08 4.84
N SER A 2 10.83 10.97 3.97
CA SER A 2 9.44 10.62 4.25
C SER A 2 9.09 9.38 3.45
N LEU A 3 8.25 8.51 4.00
CA LEU A 3 7.64 7.43 3.24
C LEU A 3 6.59 8.03 2.30
N VAL A 4 6.65 7.70 1.01
CA VAL A 4 5.69 8.16 0.00
C VAL A 4 5.10 6.96 -0.71
N ILE A 5 3.78 6.96 -0.81
CA ILE A 5 3.02 5.95 -1.55
C ILE A 5 2.52 6.56 -2.85
N VAL A 6 2.69 5.83 -3.95
CA VAL A 6 2.07 6.09 -5.24
C VAL A 6 1.08 4.99 -5.53
N GLU A 7 -0.17 5.35 -5.75
CA GLU A 7 -1.22 4.45 -6.22
C GLU A 7 -1.45 4.65 -7.72
N THR A 8 -1.48 3.55 -8.46
CA THR A 8 -1.76 3.52 -9.90
C THR A 8 -2.91 2.58 -10.17
N LEU A 9 -3.96 3.11 -10.81
CA LEU A 9 -5.09 2.35 -11.35
C LEU A 9 -5.12 2.53 -12.87
N SER A 10 -5.22 1.42 -13.60
CA SER A 10 -5.16 1.39 -15.06
C SER A 10 -6.29 0.57 -15.67
N ASP A 11 -6.86 1.07 -16.77
CA ASP A 11 -7.86 0.37 -17.57
C ASP A 11 -7.27 -0.74 -18.44
N ALA A 12 -5.94 -0.76 -18.61
CA ALA A 12 -5.20 -1.83 -19.26
C ALA A 12 -4.23 -2.49 -18.25
N PRO A 13 -3.96 -3.80 -18.38
CA PRO A 13 -2.95 -4.47 -17.56
C PRO A 13 -1.59 -3.77 -17.64
N LEU A 14 -1.01 -3.46 -16.48
CA LEU A 14 0.34 -2.94 -16.34
C LEU A 14 1.35 -4.05 -16.65
N THR A 15 2.49 -3.70 -17.25
CA THR A 15 3.56 -4.65 -17.61
C THR A 15 4.89 -4.30 -16.96
N PRO A 16 4.98 -4.31 -15.61
CA PRO A 16 6.19 -3.82 -14.91
C PRO A 16 7.31 -4.86 -14.79
N ASP A 17 7.09 -6.09 -15.25
CA ASP A 17 8.14 -7.14 -15.28
C ASP A 17 9.30 -6.75 -16.21
N GLU A 18 9.02 -5.90 -17.20
CA GLU A 18 10.00 -5.28 -18.08
C GLU A 18 9.89 -3.75 -17.93
N PRO A 19 10.83 -3.10 -17.22
CA PRO A 19 10.78 -1.65 -17.04
C PRO A 19 10.82 -0.93 -18.39
N THR A 20 9.86 -0.03 -18.60
CA THR A 20 9.80 0.79 -19.80
C THR A 20 10.81 1.94 -19.73
N GLU A 21 11.06 2.61 -20.86
CA GLU A 21 11.86 3.85 -20.87
C GLU A 21 11.26 4.91 -19.92
N THR A 22 9.93 4.97 -19.80
CA THR A 22 9.25 5.84 -18.86
C THR A 22 9.57 5.47 -17.41
N ASP A 23 9.58 4.18 -17.06
CA ASP A 23 9.92 3.73 -15.71
C ASP A 23 11.36 4.10 -15.34
N PHE A 24 12.31 3.88 -16.25
CA PHE A 24 13.71 4.31 -16.03
C PHE A 24 13.83 5.83 -15.85
N ARG A 25 13.10 6.62 -16.63
CA ARG A 25 13.09 8.08 -16.48
C ARG A 25 12.46 8.52 -15.16
N ILE A 26 11.40 7.85 -14.70
CA ILE A 26 10.79 8.12 -13.39
C ILE A 26 11.83 7.86 -12.30
N LEU A 27 12.45 6.68 -12.28
CA LEU A 27 13.44 6.32 -11.26
C LEU A 27 14.63 7.27 -11.27
N SER A 28 15.14 7.65 -12.44
CA SER A 28 16.19 8.66 -12.57
C SER A 28 15.76 10.00 -11.98
N CYS A 29 14.56 10.48 -12.29
CA CYS A 29 14.01 11.73 -11.74
C CYS A 29 13.81 11.66 -10.22
N VAL A 30 13.42 10.49 -9.69
CA VAL A 30 13.29 10.24 -8.26
C VAL A 30 14.65 10.35 -7.58
N THR A 31 15.68 9.68 -8.12
CA THR A 31 17.05 9.75 -7.59
C THR A 31 17.65 11.15 -7.65
N GLU A 32 17.44 11.90 -8.75
CA GLU A 32 17.84 13.32 -8.86
C GLU A 32 17.28 14.19 -7.73
N ARG A 33 16.08 13.83 -7.24
CA ARG A 33 15.38 14.51 -6.15
C ARG A 33 15.60 13.86 -4.79
N GLN A 34 16.69 13.11 -4.64
CA GLN A 34 17.06 12.43 -3.40
C GLN A 34 16.00 11.43 -2.92
N GLY A 35 15.23 10.85 -3.86
CA GLY A 35 14.31 9.77 -3.57
C GLY A 35 14.89 8.40 -3.92
N GLU A 36 14.31 7.38 -3.33
CA GLU A 36 14.67 5.97 -3.50
C GLU A 36 13.39 5.14 -3.61
N TRP A 37 13.35 4.26 -4.61
CA TRP A 37 12.27 3.28 -4.76
C TRP A 37 12.55 2.09 -3.85
N ARG A 38 11.59 1.76 -2.98
CA ARG A 38 11.71 0.61 -2.06
C ARG A 38 11.25 -0.68 -2.70
N TYR A 39 10.05 -0.67 -3.25
CA TYR A 39 9.39 -1.80 -3.91
C TYR A 39 8.04 -1.35 -4.46
N SER A 40 7.42 -2.20 -5.27
CA SER A 40 6.05 -2.07 -5.73
C SER A 40 5.25 -3.35 -5.47
N LEU A 41 3.95 -3.21 -5.31
CA LEU A 41 2.99 -4.30 -5.21
C LEU A 41 2.06 -4.21 -6.41
N LEU A 42 1.99 -5.28 -7.20
CA LEU A 42 1.15 -5.39 -8.38
C LEU A 42 0.02 -6.39 -8.13
N SER A 43 -1.21 -5.97 -8.36
CA SER A 43 -2.37 -6.88 -8.36
C SER A 43 -2.25 -7.99 -9.40
N ASN A 44 -2.84 -9.16 -9.15
CA ASN A 44 -2.81 -10.29 -10.11
C ASN A 44 -3.43 -9.97 -11.47
N ASP A 45 -4.47 -9.12 -11.52
CA ASP A 45 -5.08 -8.64 -12.77
C ASP A 45 -4.26 -7.53 -13.44
N ARG A 46 -3.18 -7.09 -12.77
CA ARG A 46 -2.24 -6.06 -13.16
C ARG A 46 -2.87 -4.69 -13.39
N ARG A 47 -4.07 -4.42 -12.87
CA ARG A 47 -4.76 -3.13 -13.06
C ARG A 47 -4.46 -2.14 -11.96
N ARG A 48 -3.93 -2.61 -10.85
CA ARG A 48 -3.59 -1.82 -9.67
C ARG A 48 -2.15 -2.05 -9.24
N MET A 49 -1.45 -0.97 -8.95
CA MET A 49 -0.10 -0.99 -8.41
C MET A 49 0.05 0.02 -7.27
N ILE A 50 0.79 -0.37 -6.25
CA ILE A 50 1.25 0.52 -5.19
C ILE A 50 2.78 0.55 -5.23
N CYS A 51 3.38 1.71 -5.43
CA CYS A 51 4.82 1.90 -5.34
C CYS A 51 5.15 2.62 -4.02
N THR A 52 6.17 2.14 -3.33
CA THR A 52 6.64 2.71 -2.07
C THR A 52 8.01 3.34 -2.27
N PHE A 53 8.17 4.58 -1.81
CA PHE A 53 9.40 5.35 -1.93
C PHE A 53 9.83 5.92 -0.58
N ASP A 54 11.13 6.09 -0.40
CA ASP A 54 11.66 7.15 0.45
C ASP A 54 11.89 8.38 -0.39
N ALA A 55 11.41 9.55 0.04
CA ALA A 55 11.62 10.80 -0.68
C ALA A 55 11.60 12.00 0.28
N PRO A 56 12.03 13.19 -0.12
CA PRO A 56 11.83 14.39 0.70
C PRO A 56 10.35 14.60 1.07
N ASP A 57 9.47 14.53 0.08
CA ASP A 57 8.02 14.68 0.20
C ASP A 57 7.27 14.05 -0.99
N ALA A 58 5.93 14.05 -0.91
CA ALA A 58 5.08 13.54 -1.98
C ALA A 58 5.14 14.36 -3.27
N GLU A 59 5.43 15.66 -3.21
CA GLU A 59 5.45 16.53 -4.39
C GLU A 59 6.68 16.22 -5.27
N SER A 60 7.82 15.93 -4.64
CA SER A 60 9.04 15.48 -5.31
C SER A 60 8.81 14.23 -6.16
N ILE A 61 7.97 13.30 -5.67
CA ILE A 61 7.57 12.11 -6.41
C ILE A 61 6.60 12.48 -7.55
N ARG A 62 5.58 13.31 -7.30
CA ARG A 62 4.65 13.76 -8.35
C ARG A 62 5.38 14.44 -9.50
N ASP A 63 6.33 15.31 -9.21
CA ASP A 63 7.14 16.00 -10.21
C ASP A 63 8.06 15.06 -10.99
N SER A 64 8.55 13.99 -10.36
CA SER A 64 9.32 12.96 -11.05
C SER A 64 8.46 12.21 -12.07
N TYR A 65 7.25 11.81 -11.68
CA TYR A 65 6.29 11.19 -12.59
C TYR A 65 5.92 12.13 -13.74
N ARG A 66 5.53 13.38 -13.44
CA ARG A 66 5.15 14.38 -14.45
C ARG A 66 6.30 14.66 -15.44
N LYS A 67 7.53 14.87 -14.95
CA LYS A 67 8.71 15.15 -15.79
C LYS A 67 9.05 13.96 -16.70
N ALA A 68 8.87 12.74 -16.23
CA ALA A 68 9.16 11.52 -16.98
C ALA A 68 8.02 11.06 -17.90
N GLY A 69 6.85 11.70 -17.84
CA GLY A 69 5.65 11.27 -18.57
C GLY A 69 4.95 10.05 -17.96
N GLY A 70 5.24 9.73 -16.69
CA GLY A 70 4.57 8.70 -15.92
C GLY A 70 3.17 9.13 -15.46
N PHE A 71 2.31 8.16 -15.23
CA PHE A 71 0.97 8.40 -14.67
C PHE A 71 0.84 7.79 -13.27
N PHE A 72 -0.03 8.39 -12.47
CA PHE A 72 -0.43 7.92 -11.16
C PHE A 72 -1.89 8.32 -10.93
N SER A 73 -2.59 7.57 -10.10
CA SER A 73 -3.92 7.94 -9.62
C SER A 73 -3.82 8.85 -8.40
N GLN A 74 -2.96 8.48 -7.44
CA GLN A 74 -2.73 9.25 -6.23
C GLN A 74 -1.28 9.14 -5.77
N VAL A 75 -0.80 10.18 -5.10
CA VAL A 75 0.49 10.17 -4.39
C VAL A 75 0.27 10.80 -3.04
N TRP A 76 0.78 10.22 -1.96
CA TRP A 76 0.60 10.75 -0.61
C TRP A 76 1.75 10.37 0.32
N THR A 77 1.99 11.23 1.31
CA THR A 77 2.97 10.96 2.37
C THR A 77 2.35 10.04 3.41
N ALA A 78 3.08 8.98 3.74
CA ALA A 78 2.66 7.91 4.60
C ALA A 78 3.47 7.88 5.91
N GLU A 79 2.90 7.23 6.90
CA GLU A 79 3.58 6.79 8.11
C GLU A 79 3.42 5.28 8.25
N ALA A 80 4.51 4.58 8.53
CA ALA A 80 4.45 3.18 8.90
C ALA A 80 3.78 3.04 10.26
N MET A 81 2.71 2.24 10.33
CA MET A 81 2.04 1.97 11.59
C MET A 81 2.93 1.08 12.46
N LYS A 82 3.14 1.50 13.71
CA LYS A 82 3.82 0.68 14.71
C LYS A 82 2.78 -0.22 15.37
N LEU A 83 2.92 -1.52 15.17
CA LEU A 83 1.95 -2.49 15.66
C LEU A 83 2.58 -3.32 16.78
N ALA A 84 1.78 -3.66 17.79
CA ALA A 84 2.21 -4.47 18.93
C ALA A 84 2.26 -5.98 18.63
N ILE A 85 2.32 -6.38 17.36
CA ILE A 85 2.35 -7.76 16.90
C ILE A 85 3.63 -8.06 16.15
N LYS A 86 4.01 -9.34 16.11
CA LYS A 86 5.14 -9.80 15.30
C LYS A 86 4.81 -9.59 13.83
N GLN A 87 5.61 -8.78 13.15
CA GLN A 87 5.56 -8.64 11.71
C GLN A 87 6.23 -9.85 11.06
N SER A 88 5.53 -10.48 10.12
CA SER A 88 6.05 -11.56 9.30
C SER A 88 6.68 -11.00 8.02
N PRO A 89 7.70 -11.68 7.46
CA PRO A 89 8.14 -11.38 6.10
C PRO A 89 7.01 -11.62 5.09
N ARG A 90 7.06 -10.95 3.94
CA ARG A 90 6.11 -11.20 2.85
C ARG A 90 6.23 -12.62 2.33
N ASN A 91 5.10 -13.30 2.16
CA ASN A 91 5.00 -14.56 1.44
C ASN A 91 4.27 -14.30 0.12
N GLN A 92 4.96 -14.42 -1.02
CA GLN A 92 4.37 -14.11 -2.34
C GLN A 92 3.15 -14.96 -2.70
N GLU A 93 3.03 -16.19 -2.18
CA GLU A 93 1.90 -17.07 -2.49
C GLU A 93 0.60 -16.62 -1.80
N THR A 94 0.72 -15.93 -0.67
CA THR A 94 -0.41 -15.53 0.19
C THR A 94 -0.46 -14.03 0.43
N LEU A 95 0.39 -13.24 -0.22
CA LEU A 95 0.45 -11.80 -0.04
C LEU A 95 -0.83 -11.15 -0.58
N LYS A 96 -1.54 -10.48 0.32
CA LYS A 96 -2.70 -9.65 0.03
C LYS A 96 -2.40 -8.21 0.40
N VAL A 97 -2.94 -7.30 -0.40
CA VAL A 97 -3.05 -5.90 -0.07
C VAL A 97 -4.49 -5.58 0.26
N PHE A 98 -4.64 -4.82 1.33
CA PHE A 98 -5.90 -4.40 1.87
C PHE A 98 -5.90 -2.87 1.95
N GLU A 99 -6.92 -2.23 1.36
CA GLU A 99 -7.03 -0.78 1.27
C GLU A 99 -8.30 -0.28 1.97
N VAL A 100 -8.15 0.75 2.80
CA VAL A 100 -9.24 1.37 3.55
C VAL A 100 -9.18 2.89 3.42
N THR A 101 -10.31 3.48 3.11
CA THR A 101 -10.59 4.89 3.27
C THR A 101 -11.43 5.07 4.51
N TYR A 102 -10.89 5.75 5.51
CA TYR A 102 -11.62 6.01 6.74
C TYR A 102 -12.68 7.09 6.53
N PRO A 103 -13.92 6.89 7.04
CA PRO A 103 -14.88 7.97 7.19
C PRO A 103 -14.26 9.13 7.98
N ASN A 104 -14.51 10.36 7.53
CA ASN A 104 -14.01 11.58 8.17
C ASN A 104 -14.45 11.73 9.64
N GLU A 105 -15.51 11.02 10.03
CA GLU A 105 -16.16 11.10 11.34
C GLU A 105 -15.43 10.31 12.44
N LEU A 106 -14.57 9.36 12.08
CA LEU A 106 -13.79 8.57 13.05
C LEU A 106 -12.58 9.37 13.54
N SER A 107 -12.38 9.44 14.86
CA SER A 107 -11.17 10.06 15.42
C SER A 107 -9.92 9.23 15.11
N ALA A 108 -8.74 9.85 15.13
CA ALA A 108 -7.48 9.12 14.90
C ALA A 108 -7.27 7.97 15.92
N ALA A 109 -7.66 8.19 17.18
CA ALA A 109 -7.57 7.17 18.22
C ALA A 109 -8.53 6.00 17.97
N ASP A 110 -9.74 6.28 17.50
CA ASP A 110 -10.71 5.22 17.17
C ASP A 110 -10.25 4.40 15.96
N ARG A 111 -9.66 5.05 14.95
CA ARG A 111 -9.08 4.36 13.77
C ARG A 111 -7.95 3.42 14.18
N GLU A 112 -7.03 3.88 15.03
CA GLU A 112 -5.92 3.08 15.52
C GLU A 112 -6.42 1.91 16.38
N ALA A 113 -7.33 2.17 17.33
CA ALA A 113 -7.92 1.12 18.17
C ALA A 113 -8.68 0.08 17.34
N THR A 114 -9.37 0.52 16.28
CA THR A 114 -10.11 -0.36 15.37
C THR A 114 -9.17 -1.21 14.52
N THR A 115 -8.10 -0.62 13.98
CA THR A 115 -7.05 -1.36 13.26
C THR A 115 -6.41 -2.40 14.18
N GLN A 116 -6.09 -2.02 15.42
CA GLN A 116 -5.49 -2.92 16.40
C GLN A 116 -6.41 -4.09 16.77
N LYS A 117 -7.73 -3.86 16.91
CA LYS A 117 -8.71 -4.93 17.15
C LYS A 117 -8.82 -5.90 15.97
N LEU A 118 -8.90 -5.35 14.75
CA LEU A 118 -8.92 -6.13 13.52
C LEU A 118 -7.70 -7.04 13.44
N MET A 119 -6.51 -6.48 13.64
CA MET A 119 -5.25 -7.24 13.63
C MET A 119 -5.26 -8.40 14.61
N SER A 120 -5.69 -8.17 15.86
CA SER A 120 -5.78 -9.21 16.87
C SER A 120 -6.72 -10.33 16.44
N ASN A 121 -7.88 -10.00 15.85
CA ASN A 121 -8.82 -10.99 15.32
C ASN A 121 -8.17 -11.81 14.19
N LEU A 122 -7.59 -11.15 13.20
CA LEU A 122 -6.97 -11.79 12.03
C LEU A 122 -5.82 -12.73 12.40
N THR A 123 -5.02 -12.37 13.40
CA THR A 123 -3.91 -13.22 13.88
C THR A 123 -4.43 -14.57 14.41
N HIS A 124 -5.59 -14.59 15.07
CA HIS A 124 -6.21 -15.84 15.53
C HIS A 124 -6.72 -16.72 14.38
N GLN A 125 -6.95 -16.14 13.21
CA GLN A 125 -7.44 -16.82 12.02
C GLN A 125 -6.30 -17.23 11.05
N GLY A 126 -5.04 -17.16 11.51
CA GLY A 126 -3.88 -17.58 10.73
C GLY A 126 -3.41 -16.56 9.68
N VAL A 127 -3.95 -15.33 9.71
CA VAL A 127 -3.43 -14.23 8.89
C VAL A 127 -2.20 -13.66 9.57
N GLU A 128 -1.10 -13.57 8.82
CA GLU A 128 0.12 -12.95 9.32
C GLU A 128 0.22 -11.51 8.85
N TRP A 129 0.51 -10.61 9.78
CA TRP A 129 0.65 -9.21 9.44
C TRP A 129 2.05 -8.94 8.92
N VAL A 130 2.17 -8.34 7.73
CA VAL A 130 3.47 -7.91 7.21
C VAL A 130 3.75 -6.49 7.68
N GLN A 131 2.95 -5.53 7.23
CA GLN A 131 3.11 -4.11 7.57
C GLN A 131 1.92 -3.27 7.15
N SER A 132 1.88 -2.01 7.58
CA SER A 132 0.83 -1.09 7.17
C SER A 132 1.28 0.36 7.13
N TYR A 133 0.61 1.11 6.27
CA TYR A 133 0.87 2.51 6.00
C TYR A 133 -0.41 3.30 6.11
N VAL A 134 -0.35 4.39 6.87
CA VAL A 134 -1.45 5.32 7.01
C VAL A 134 -1.04 6.67 6.40
N SER A 135 -1.96 7.32 5.69
CA SER A 135 -1.70 8.68 5.19
C SER A 135 -1.54 9.67 6.35
N LYS A 136 -0.78 10.75 6.14
CA LYS A 136 -0.59 11.78 7.19
C LYS A 136 -1.90 12.40 7.70
N ASP A 137 -2.89 12.57 6.82
CA ASP A 137 -4.23 13.05 7.16
C ASP A 137 -5.13 11.95 7.77
N ARG A 138 -4.60 10.73 7.92
CA ARG A 138 -5.27 9.55 8.49
C ARG A 138 -6.53 9.14 7.73
N SER A 139 -6.70 9.59 6.48
CA SER A 139 -7.85 9.26 5.64
C SER A 139 -7.70 7.91 4.94
N LYS A 140 -6.47 7.40 4.78
CA LYS A 140 -6.15 6.18 4.05
C LYS A 140 -5.29 5.24 4.86
N LEU A 141 -5.52 3.94 4.67
CA LEU A 141 -4.71 2.85 5.21
C LEU A 141 -4.47 1.81 4.11
N ILE A 142 -3.22 1.40 3.97
CA ILE A 142 -2.82 0.22 3.21
C ILE A 142 -2.25 -0.79 4.21
N CYS A 143 -2.76 -2.02 4.20
CA CYS A 143 -2.20 -3.14 4.94
C CYS A 143 -1.68 -4.21 3.98
N GLU A 144 -0.51 -4.75 4.31
CA GLU A 144 0.08 -5.92 3.65
C GLU A 144 -0.01 -7.10 4.60
N LEU A 145 -0.60 -8.18 4.13
CA LEU A 145 -0.95 -9.36 4.94
C LEU A 145 -0.57 -10.63 4.18
N ASN A 146 -0.11 -11.67 4.88
CA ASN A 146 -0.10 -13.02 4.36
C ASN A 146 -1.42 -13.69 4.79
N ALA A 147 -2.32 -13.94 3.85
CA ALA A 147 -3.61 -14.57 4.12
C ALA A 147 -3.91 -15.70 3.12
N PRO A 148 -4.40 -16.87 3.59
CA PRO A 148 -4.71 -18.00 2.71
C PRO A 148 -5.87 -17.69 1.75
N ASP A 149 -6.85 -16.93 2.22
CA ASP A 149 -7.99 -16.49 1.44
C ASP A 149 -8.45 -15.08 1.83
N ASN A 150 -9.29 -14.51 0.98
CA ASN A 150 -9.86 -13.18 1.17
C ASN A 150 -11.01 -13.18 2.21
N GLY A 151 -11.80 -14.25 2.27
CA GLY A 151 -13.02 -14.31 3.07
C GLY A 151 -12.77 -14.10 4.56
N VAL A 152 -11.63 -14.59 5.07
CA VAL A 152 -11.18 -14.37 6.46
C VAL A 152 -11.04 -12.87 6.80
N VAL A 153 -10.45 -12.09 5.90
CA VAL A 153 -10.20 -10.66 6.12
C VAL A 153 -11.47 -9.82 5.96
N GLU A 154 -12.31 -10.18 4.98
CA GLU A 154 -13.60 -9.53 4.73
C GLU A 154 -14.56 -9.78 5.91
N SER A 155 -14.69 -11.02 6.38
CA SER A 155 -15.56 -11.37 7.50
C SER A 155 -15.17 -10.62 8.78
N ALA A 156 -13.88 -10.53 9.08
CA ALA A 156 -13.40 -9.79 10.25
C ALA A 156 -13.70 -8.28 10.18
N HIS A 157 -13.79 -7.70 8.98
CA HIS A 157 -14.20 -6.31 8.79
C HIS A 157 -15.69 -6.12 8.99
N GLU A 158 -16.50 -7.01 8.43
CA GLU A 158 -17.95 -7.01 8.60
C GLU A 158 -18.32 -7.11 10.09
N GLU A 159 -17.66 -7.99 10.85
CA GLU A 159 -17.84 -8.13 12.30
C GLU A 159 -17.52 -6.84 13.08
N LEU A 160 -16.60 -6.03 12.56
CA LEU A 160 -16.19 -4.75 13.17
C LEU A 160 -16.96 -3.55 12.62
N GLY A 161 -17.89 -3.77 11.68
CA GLY A 161 -18.67 -2.70 11.03
C GLY A 161 -17.81 -1.78 10.16
N LEU A 162 -16.68 -2.27 9.65
CA LEU A 162 -15.77 -1.52 8.80
C LEU A 162 -16.03 -1.86 7.33
N SER A 163 -16.11 -0.84 6.48
CA SER A 163 -16.07 -1.08 5.04
C SER A 163 -14.64 -1.35 4.60
N CYS A 164 -14.38 -2.55 4.11
CA CYS A 164 -13.26 -2.80 3.21
C CYS A 164 -13.56 -2.10 1.89
N ASP A 165 -12.72 -1.15 1.46
CA ASP A 165 -12.89 -0.61 0.11
C ASP A 165 -12.50 -1.67 -0.90
N ARG A 166 -11.31 -2.26 -0.71
CA ARG A 166 -10.71 -3.21 -1.65
C ARG A 166 -9.73 -4.15 -0.96
N MET A 167 -9.69 -5.37 -1.45
CA MET A 167 -8.63 -6.32 -1.15
C MET A 167 -8.25 -7.10 -2.41
N TRP A 168 -6.96 -7.36 -2.58
CA TRP A 168 -6.46 -8.04 -3.76
C TRP A 168 -5.15 -8.80 -3.49
N PRO A 169 -4.91 -9.93 -4.17
CA PRO A 169 -3.63 -10.62 -4.13
C PRO A 169 -2.55 -9.80 -4.85
N ALA A 170 -1.36 -9.75 -4.25
CA ALA A 170 -0.28 -8.87 -4.67
C ALA A 170 1.00 -9.65 -4.99
N MET A 171 1.61 -9.30 -6.11
CA MET A 171 2.97 -9.70 -6.48
C MET A 171 3.94 -8.60 -6.06
N LEU A 172 5.01 -8.97 -5.37
CA LEU A 172 6.08 -8.05 -4.98
C LEU A 172 7.06 -7.85 -6.13
N ILE A 173 7.31 -6.59 -6.47
CA ILE A 173 8.36 -6.15 -7.40
C ILE A 173 9.36 -5.35 -6.56
N ALA A 174 10.61 -5.80 -6.51
CA ALA A 174 11.67 -5.14 -5.74
C ALA A 174 12.79 -4.66 -6.69
N PRO A 175 13.65 -3.72 -6.26
CA PRO A 175 14.84 -3.30 -7.00
C PRO A 175 15.76 -4.44 -7.41
#